data_AF-A0AAV3X172-F1
#
_entry.id   AF-A0AAV3X172-F1
#
_cell.length_a   1.000
_cell.length_b   1.000
_cell.length_c   1.000
_cell.angle_alpha   90.00
_cell.angle_beta   90.00
_cell.angle_gamma   90.00
#
_symmetry.space_group_name_H-M   'P 1'
#
loop_
_entity.id
_entity.type
_entity.pdbx_description
1 polymer ?
#
loop_
_entity_poly.entity_id
_entity_poly.type
_entity_poly.pdbx_seq_one_letter_code
_entity_poly.pdbx_strand_id
1 'polypeptide(L)' 'MWQRNNQPAWILIHVEVQSQDQSEFAQGMYIYNYRAFDLYLRPVISLGVLGDERAFWL' A
#
# COMPACT_ATOMS: atom_id res chain seq x y z
N MET A 1 9.74 -11.79 -8.50
CA MET A 1 9.05 -11.97 -9.79
C MET A 1 10.09 -11.85 -10.90
N TRP A 2 10.27 -12.89 -11.70
CA TRP A 2 11.27 -12.92 -12.77
C TRP A 2 10.66 -12.34 -14.05
N GLN A 3 11.21 -11.23 -14.55
CA GLN A 3 11.00 -10.87 -15.94
C GLN A 3 11.86 -11.82 -16.80
N ARG A 4 11.30 -12.40 -17.86
CA ARG A 4 12.00 -13.25 -18.85
C ARG A 4 13.21 -12.57 -19.52
N ASN A 5 13.44 -11.30 -19.23
CA ASN A 5 14.32 -10.40 -19.95
C ASN A 5 15.59 -10.06 -19.15
N ASN A 6 15.82 -10.70 -18.00
CA ASN A 6 16.97 -10.48 -17.11
C ASN A 6 17.19 -9.01 -16.69
N GLN A 7 16.16 -8.17 -16.82
CA GLN A 7 16.20 -6.79 -16.37
C GLN A 7 15.75 -6.72 -14.91
N PRO A 8 16.44 -5.93 -14.07
CA PRO A 8 16.01 -5.75 -12.69
C PRO A 8 14.63 -5.09 -12.65
N ALA A 9 13.65 -5.83 -12.13
CA ALA A 9 12.31 -5.34 -11.89
C ALA A 9 12.23 -4.76 -10.48
N TRP A 10 11.83 -3.49 -10.39
CA TRP A 10 11.60 -2.81 -9.13
C TRP A 10 10.10 -2.89 -8.78
N ILE A 11 9.79 -3.20 -7.52
CA ILE A 11 8.43 -3.23 -7.00
C ILE A 11 8.32 -2.12 -5.96
N LEU A 12 7.32 -1.25 -6.09
CA LEU A 12 7.02 -0.24 -5.09
C LEU A 12 5.94 -0.78 -4.14
N ILE A 13 6.27 -0.84 -2.86
CA ILE A 13 5.37 -1.33 -1.81
C ILE A 13 5.18 -0.20 -0.79
N HIS A 14 3.93 0.21 -0.60
CA HIS A 14 3.50 1.08 0.49
C HIS A 14 2.98 0.20 1.62
N VAL A 15 3.47 0.40 2.84
CA VAL A 15 3.01 -0.32 4.04
C VAL A 15 2.59 0.70 5.07
N GLU A 16 1.36 0.58 5.56
CA GLU A 16 0.85 1.39 6.65
C GLU A 16 0.38 0.49 7.79
N VAL A 17 0.78 0.80 9.03
CA VAL A 17 0.45 0.04 10.23
C VAL A 17 -0.34 0.93 11.17
N GLN A 18 -1.55 0.52 11.52
CA GLN A 18 -2.43 1.24 12.43
C GLN A 18 -2.82 0.35 13.61
N SER A 19 -2.64 0.84 14.83
CA SER A 19 -2.97 0.11 16.06
C SER A 19 -4.28 0.57 16.71
N GLN A 20 -4.94 1.57 16.12
CA GLN A 20 -6.16 2.19 16.62
C GLN A 20 -7.14 2.35 15.47
N ASP A 21 -8.44 2.37 15.78
CA ASP A 21 -9.48 2.65 14.80
C ASP A 21 -9.32 4.08 14.26
N GLN A 22 -8.95 4.18 12.98
CA GLN A 22 -8.79 5.46 12.29
C GLN A 22 -9.72 5.49 11.09
N SER A 23 -10.83 6.22 11.23
CA SER A 23 -11.88 6.34 10.19
C SER A 23 -11.36 6.82 8.83
N GLU A 24 -10.23 7.54 8.81
CA GLU A 24 -9.60 8.09 7.62
C GLU A 24 -8.58 7.13 6.97
N PHE A 25 -8.35 5.95 7.54
CA PHE A 25 -7.31 5.02 7.09
C PHE A 25 -7.45 4.61 5.62
N ALA A 26 -8.67 4.24 5.20
CA ALA A 26 -8.93 3.87 3.81
C ALA A 26 -8.63 5.04 2.83
N GLN A 27 -8.95 6.26 3.24
CA GLN A 27 -8.66 7.47 2.47
C GLN A 27 -7.15 7.74 2.42
N GLY A 28 -6.44 7.56 3.55
CA GLY A 28 -4.98 7.67 3.61
C GLY A 28 -4.29 6.69 2.67
N MET A 29 -4.66 5.41 2.73
CA MET A 29 -4.17 4.36 1.86
C MET A 29 -4.35 4.68 0.37
N TYR A 30 -5.50 5.26 -0.02
CA TYR A 30 -5.74 5.71 -1.39
C TYR A 30 -4.85 6.90 -1.78
N ILE A 31 -4.78 7.93 -0.94
CA ILE A 31 -3.97 9.13 -1.22
C ILE A 31 -2.50 8.77 -1.36
N TYR A 32 -1.96 7.92 -0.47
CA TYR A 32 -0.57 7.50 -0.53
C TYR A 32 -0.30 6.60 -1.74
N ASN A 33 -1.21 5.69 -2.09
CA ASN A 33 -1.09 4.90 -3.31
C ASN A 33 -1.01 5.80 -4.55
N TYR A 34 -1.94 6.77 -4.68
CA TYR A 34 -1.97 7.70 -5.80
C TYR A 34 -0.72 8.57 -5.87
N ARG A 35 -0.28 9.16 -4.74
CA ARG A 35 0.94 9.99 -4.71
C ARG A 35 2.20 9.21 -5.06
N ALA A 36 2.32 7.98 -4.57
CA ALA A 36 3.44 7.11 -4.91
C ALA A 36 3.41 6.72 -6.39
N PHE A 37 2.22 6.45 -6.94
CA PHE A 37 2.07 6.23 -8.38
C PHE A 37 2.50 7.45 -9.19
N ASP A 38 2.03 8.65 -8.82
CA ASP A 38 2.32 9.90 -9.54
C ASP A 38 3.82 10.25 -9.52
N LEU A 39 4.49 10.06 -8.38
CA LEU A 39 5.92 10.34 -8.22
C LEU A 39 6.83 9.42 -9.04
N TYR A 40 6.47 8.15 -9.19
CA TYR A 40 7.34 7.14 -9.80
C TYR A 40 6.84 6.66 -11.17
N LEU A 41 5.60 6.97 -11.54
CA LEU A 41 4.89 6.47 -12.72
C LEU A 41 4.99 4.94 -12.85
N ARG A 42 4.86 4.25 -11.71
CA ARG A 42 4.92 2.79 -11.60
C ARG A 42 3.78 2.27 -10.72
N PRO A 43 3.25 1.06 -11.00
CA PRO A 43 2.27 0.42 -10.13
C PRO A 43 2.77 0.31 -8.68
N VAL A 44 1.87 0.58 -7.73
CA VAL A 44 2.16 0.56 -6.29
C VAL A 44 1.27 -0.48 -5.63
N ILE A 45 1.88 -1.38 -4.86
CA ILE A 45 1.17 -2.32 -4.00
C ILE A 45 1.05 -1.68 -2.63
N SER A 46 -0.17 -1.44 -2.16
CA SER A 46 -0.42 -0.91 -0.82
C SER A 46 -0.88 -2.02 0.12
N LEU A 47 -0.25 -2.14 1.28
CA LEU A 47 -0.55 -3.10 2.34
C LEU A 47 -0.95 -2.35 3.61
N GLY A 48 -2.15 -2.63 4.10
CA GLY A 48 -2.61 -2.14 5.40
C GLY A 48 -2.44 -3.23 6.46
N VAL A 49 -1.78 -2.92 7.56
CA VAL A 49 -1.69 -3.78 8.74
C VAL A 49 -2.52 -3.16 9.86
N LEU A 50 -3.63 -3.81 10.16
CA LEU A 50 -4.55 -3.41 11.22
C LEU A 50 -4.19 -4.20 12.48
N GLY A 51 -3.75 -3.50 13.50
CA GLY A 51 -3.39 -4.02 14.81
C GLY A 51 -4.44 -3.74 15.88
N ASP A 52 -5.66 -3.37 15.48
CA ASP A 52 -6.77 -3.18 16.40
C ASP A 52 -7.51 -4.50 16.65
N GLU A 53 -8.31 -4.56 17.73
CA GLU A 53 -9.03 -5.78 18.10
C GLU A 53 -10.29 -6.02 17.24
N ARG A 54 -10.57 -5.16 16.24
CA ARG A 54 -11.75 -5.29 15.39
C ARG A 54 -11.50 -6.30 14.27
N ALA A 55 -12.16 -7.45 14.41
CA ALA A 55 -12.09 -8.53 13.45
C ALA A 55 -12.77 -8.25 12.09
N PHE A 56 -13.64 -7.23 12.00
CA PHE A 56 -14.40 -6.92 10.78
C PHE A 56 -14.37 -5.44 10.45
N TRP A 57 -13.84 -5.16 9.25
CA TRP A 57 -13.88 -3.87 8.58
C TRP A 57 -14.71 -4.06 7.30
N LEU A 58 -16.03 -3.84 7.40
CA LEU A 58 -16.98 -3.88 6.28
C LEU A 58 -17.69 -2.54 6.17
#